data_AF-A0A482REV8-F1
#
_entry.id   AF-A0A482REV8-F1
#
_cell.length_a   1.000
_cell.length_b   1.000
_cell.length_c   1.000
_cell.angle_alpha   90.00
_cell.angle_beta   90.00
_cell.angle_gamma   90.00
#
_symmetry.space_group_name_H-M   'P 1'
#
loop_
_entity.id
_entity.type
_entity.pdbx_description
1 polymer ?
#
loop_
_entity_poly.entity_id
_entity_poly.type
_entity_poly.pdbx_seq_one_letter_code
_entity_poly.pdbx_strand_id
1 'polypeptide(L)'
;MLPWRGGVARVRRRWRVQLVWTLAVWQALIGGSSVHAENVISTVAGGGFGLVSAATSAMLRNPSGVSAVANASSGRVTLFIADREDHRVHRVDEDGVITHVAGTGVS
;
A
#
# COMPACT_ATOMS: atom_id res chain seq x y z
N MET A 1 6.72 68.18 41.29
CA MET A 1 5.85 66.99 41.41
C MET A 1 5.73 66.37 40.02
N LEU A 2 6.17 65.12 39.86
CA LEU A 2 6.26 64.42 38.58
C LEU A 2 4.89 63.95 38.06
N PRO A 3 4.65 63.91 36.74
CA PRO A 3 3.42 63.38 36.16
C PRO A 3 3.43 61.85 36.13
N TRP A 4 2.25 61.24 36.13
CA TRP A 4 2.03 59.81 36.30
C TRP A 4 1.10 59.21 35.23
N ARG A 5 1.36 57.92 34.87
CA ARG A 5 0.64 56.93 34.01
C ARG A 5 0.51 57.25 32.51
N GLY A 6 0.69 56.33 31.56
CA GLY A 6 0.92 54.88 31.62
C GLY A 6 1.15 54.33 30.20
N GLY A 7 2.00 53.32 30.08
CA GLY A 7 2.38 52.71 28.79
C GLY A 7 1.33 51.75 28.26
N VAL A 8 0.89 51.98 27.02
CA VAL A 8 0.19 51.01 26.19
C VAL A 8 1.10 50.64 25.03
N ALA A 9 1.54 49.37 24.97
CA ALA A 9 1.69 48.58 23.74
C ALA A 9 2.64 47.38 23.94
N ARG A 10 2.11 46.20 24.27
CA ARG A 10 2.64 44.95 23.70
C ARG A 10 1.71 43.73 23.85
N VAL A 11 0.58 43.72 23.15
CA VAL A 11 -0.18 42.46 22.94
C VAL A 11 -0.51 42.30 21.45
N ARG A 12 0.53 42.13 20.62
CA ARG A 12 0.37 41.84 19.18
C ARG A 12 1.37 40.80 18.65
N ARG A 13 1.85 39.89 19.49
CA ARG A 13 2.83 38.86 19.07
C ARG A 13 2.38 37.40 19.28
N ARG A 14 1.16 37.15 19.77
CA ARG A 14 0.66 35.78 20.02
C ARG A 14 -0.32 35.24 18.97
N TRP A 15 -1.04 36.11 18.28
CA TRP A 15 -2.04 35.71 17.26
C TRP A 15 -1.45 34.99 16.05
N ARG A 16 -0.21 35.34 15.65
CA ARG A 16 0.46 34.73 14.49
C ARG A 16 0.96 33.30 14.78
N VAL A 17 1.21 32.97 16.04
CA VAL A 17 1.72 31.64 16.44
C VAL A 17 0.56 30.66 16.52
N GLN A 18 -0.55 31.05 17.14
CA GLN A 18 -1.73 30.18 17.30
C GLN A 18 -2.35 29.75 15.95
N LEU A 19 -2.42 30.65 14.97
CA LEU A 19 -2.93 30.36 13.63
C LEU A 19 -2.03 29.37 12.86
N VAL A 20 -0.71 29.48 13.03
CA VAL A 20 0.26 28.56 12.41
C VAL A 20 0.16 27.17 13.04
N TRP A 21 -0.06 27.10 14.35
CA TRP A 21 -0.26 25.82 15.06
C TRP A 21 -1.55 25.13 14.66
N THR A 22 -2.67 25.84 14.55
CA THR A 22 -3.95 25.22 14.12
C THR A 22 -3.90 24.75 12.66
N LEU A 23 -3.22 25.49 11.79
CA LEU A 23 -3.07 25.10 10.39
C LEU A 23 -2.17 23.86 10.22
N ALA A 24 -1.09 23.77 11.01
CA ALA A 24 -0.19 22.61 11.02
C ALA A 24 -0.89 21.34 11.53
N VAL A 25 -1.69 21.46 12.61
CA VAL A 25 -2.51 20.36 13.13
C VAL A 25 -3.57 19.92 12.10
N TRP A 26 -4.18 20.87 11.40
CA TRP A 26 -5.16 20.58 10.35
C TRP A 26 -4.54 19.90 9.13
N GLN A 27 -3.34 20.31 8.70
CA GLN A 27 -2.61 19.64 7.62
C GLN A 27 -2.19 18.21 8.00
N ALA A 28 -1.82 17.97 9.26
CA ALA A 28 -1.48 16.63 9.74
C ALA A 28 -2.70 15.68 9.81
N LEU A 29 -3.91 16.22 9.98
CA LEU A 29 -5.15 15.45 10.03
C LEU A 29 -5.78 15.17 8.65
N ILE A 30 -5.34 15.88 7.60
CA ILE A 30 -5.77 15.67 6.19
C ILE A 30 -4.61 15.09 5.36
N GLY A 31 -3.58 14.54 6.02
CA GLY A 31 -2.57 13.73 5.37
C GLY A 31 -3.20 12.43 4.89
N GLY A 32 -3.93 12.48 3.77
CA GLY A 32 -4.26 11.29 3.02
C GLY A 32 -2.96 10.63 2.62
N SER A 33 -2.73 9.41 3.08
CA SER A 33 -1.66 8.57 2.57
C SER A 33 -1.88 8.43 1.08
N SER A 34 -1.07 9.14 0.27
CA SER A 34 -0.96 8.82 -1.14
C SER A 34 -0.53 7.38 -1.21
N VAL A 35 -1.45 6.49 -1.59
CA VAL A 35 -1.09 5.12 -1.95
C VAL A 35 -0.11 5.26 -3.09
N HIS A 36 1.13 5.00 -2.74
CA HIS A 36 2.32 5.13 -3.53
C HIS A 36 2.11 4.48 -4.90
N ALA A 37 2.04 5.31 -5.94
CA ALA A 37 2.51 4.93 -7.26
C ALA A 37 3.94 5.45 -7.43
N GLU A 38 4.87 5.19 -6.49
CA GLU A 38 6.26 5.15 -6.90
C GLU A 38 6.43 3.93 -7.82
N ASN A 39 7.28 4.07 -8.83
CA ASN A 39 7.60 3.04 -9.81
C ASN A 39 8.43 1.90 -9.18
N VAL A 40 7.91 1.28 -8.11
CA VAL A 40 8.54 0.17 -7.41
C VAL A 40 8.02 -1.12 -7.99
N ILE A 41 8.95 -1.91 -8.54
CA ILE A 41 8.68 -3.28 -8.99
C ILE A 41 8.85 -4.19 -7.77
N SER A 42 7.83 -5.00 -7.48
CA SER A 42 7.87 -6.00 -6.42
C SER A 42 7.54 -7.39 -7.00
N THR A 43 8.05 -8.43 -6.35
CA THR A 43 7.73 -9.82 -6.71
C THR A 43 6.50 -10.25 -5.93
N VAL A 44 5.45 -10.67 -6.63
CA VAL A 44 4.17 -11.10 -6.04
C VAL A 44 4.00 -12.62 -6.04
N ALA A 45 4.71 -13.32 -6.93
CA ALA A 45 4.70 -14.77 -7.01
C ALA A 45 6.02 -15.29 -7.62
N GLY A 46 6.39 -16.52 -7.26
CA GLY A 46 7.67 -17.12 -7.64
C GLY A 46 8.75 -16.90 -6.58
N GLY A 47 9.80 -17.71 -6.60
CA GLY A 47 10.89 -17.67 -5.61
C GLY A 47 11.62 -19.01 -5.44
N GLY A 48 10.99 -20.13 -5.81
CA GLY A 48 11.69 -21.41 -6.00
C GLY A 48 11.97 -22.23 -4.73
N PHE A 49 11.33 -21.91 -3.59
CA PHE A 49 11.58 -22.58 -2.31
C PHE A 49 10.32 -23.28 -1.74
N GLY A 50 9.57 -24.01 -2.56
CA GLY A 50 8.71 -25.16 -2.18
C GLY A 50 7.62 -25.01 -1.10
N LEU A 51 7.46 -23.87 -0.42
CA LEU A 51 6.43 -23.69 0.60
C LEU A 51 5.15 -23.22 -0.06
N VAL A 52 4.20 -24.16 -0.18
CA VAL A 52 2.98 -24.09 -1.01
C VAL A 52 1.98 -23.00 -0.64
N SER A 53 2.18 -22.27 0.46
CA SER A 53 1.23 -21.25 0.90
C SER A 53 1.63 -19.83 0.52
N ALA A 54 2.91 -19.47 0.52
CA ALA A 54 3.33 -18.11 0.20
C ALA A 54 3.63 -17.97 -1.29
N ALA A 55 2.94 -17.06 -1.99
CA ALA A 55 3.12 -16.87 -3.43
C ALA A 55 4.58 -16.53 -3.79
N THR A 56 5.27 -15.73 -2.98
CA THR A 56 6.68 -15.34 -3.16
C THR A 56 7.69 -16.44 -2.86
N SER A 57 7.24 -17.63 -2.47
CA SER A 57 8.08 -18.84 -2.35
C SER A 57 7.65 -19.93 -3.32
N ALA A 58 6.62 -19.66 -4.14
CA ALA A 58 6.08 -20.63 -5.08
C ALA A 58 7.12 -21.09 -6.10
N MET A 59 7.06 -22.36 -6.45
CA MET A 59 7.76 -22.90 -7.62
C MET A 59 6.81 -22.83 -8.81
N LEU A 60 7.08 -21.91 -9.74
CA LEU A 60 6.38 -21.80 -11.03
C LEU A 60 7.30 -22.37 -12.11
N ARG A 61 6.81 -23.31 -12.94
CA ARG A 61 7.68 -24.08 -13.84
C ARG A 61 7.82 -23.49 -15.23
N ASN A 62 6.79 -22.84 -15.77
CA ASN A 62 6.89 -22.02 -16.98
C ASN A 62 5.65 -21.13 -17.09
N PRO A 63 5.54 -20.06 -16.29
CA PRO A 63 4.36 -19.22 -16.28
C PRO A 63 4.22 -18.49 -17.63
N SER A 64 3.17 -18.80 -18.39
CA SER A 64 2.98 -18.31 -19.76
C SER A 64 1.93 -17.21 -19.87
N GLY A 65 1.19 -16.91 -18.80
CA GLY A 65 0.17 -15.87 -18.80
C GLY A 65 -0.28 -15.50 -17.39
N VAL A 66 -0.77 -14.27 -17.25
CA VAL A 66 -1.30 -13.72 -16.00
C VAL A 66 -2.57 -12.90 -16.26
N SER A 67 -3.54 -13.00 -15.35
CA SER A 67 -4.73 -12.15 -15.31
C SER A 67 -4.87 -11.55 -13.92
N ALA A 68 -5.28 -10.29 -13.84
CA ALA A 68 -5.48 -9.54 -12.61
C ALA A 68 -6.96 -9.19 -12.45
N VAL A 69 -7.53 -9.52 -11.28
CA VAL A 69 -8.91 -9.20 -10.92
C VAL A 69 -8.87 -8.27 -9.71
N ALA A 70 -9.28 -7.02 -9.93
CA ALA A 70 -9.38 -6.04 -8.86
C ALA A 70 -10.65 -6.29 -8.03
N ASN A 71 -10.50 -6.27 -6.72
CA ASN A 71 -11.61 -6.24 -5.79
C ASN A 71 -11.99 -4.79 -5.52
N ALA A 72 -13.19 -4.40 -5.93
CA ALA A 72 -13.67 -3.02 -5.81
C ALA A 72 -13.83 -2.55 -4.35
N SER A 73 -14.08 -3.48 -3.41
CA SER A 73 -14.31 -3.16 -2.00
C SER A 73 -13.00 -3.03 -1.23
N SER A 74 -12.02 -3.91 -1.46
CA SER A 74 -10.72 -3.85 -0.77
C SER A 74 -9.69 -2.98 -1.51
N GLY A 75 -9.89 -2.73 -2.81
CA GLY A 75 -8.92 -2.08 -3.67
C GLY A 75 -7.69 -2.93 -3.99
N ARG A 76 -7.68 -4.21 -3.60
CA ARG A 76 -6.57 -5.15 -3.81
C ARG A 76 -6.83 -6.01 -5.06
N VAL A 77 -5.86 -6.83 -5.43
CA VAL A 77 -5.89 -7.63 -6.66
C VAL A 77 -5.69 -9.11 -6.34
N THR A 78 -6.52 -9.97 -6.93
CA THR A 78 -6.28 -11.41 -7.05
C THR A 78 -5.65 -11.69 -8.42
N LEU A 79 -4.61 -12.54 -8.46
CA LEU A 79 -3.94 -12.93 -9.70
C LEU A 79 -4.28 -14.38 -10.06
N PHE A 80 -4.41 -14.64 -11.37
CA PHE A 80 -4.46 -15.98 -11.93
C PHE A 80 -3.26 -16.17 -12.86
N ILE A 81 -2.50 -17.24 -12.65
CA ILE A 81 -1.24 -17.51 -13.35
C ILE A 81 -1.37 -18.86 -14.05
N ALA A 82 -1.18 -18.89 -15.37
CA ALA A 82 -1.12 -20.13 -16.13
C ALA A 82 0.31 -20.67 -16.11
N ASP A 83 0.53 -21.77 -15.38
CA ASP A 83 1.83 -22.45 -15.29
C ASP A 83 1.87 -23.63 -16.27
N ARG A 84 2.54 -23.41 -17.40
CA ARG A 84 2.45 -24.31 -18.56
C ARG A 84 3.14 -25.65 -18.32
N GLU A 85 4.29 -25.64 -17.66
CA GLU A 85 5.05 -26.87 -17.39
C GLU A 85 4.62 -27.58 -16.10
N ASP A 86 3.92 -26.87 -15.21
CA ASP A 86 3.24 -27.52 -14.07
C ASP A 86 1.81 -27.95 -14.40
N HIS A 87 1.33 -27.74 -15.65
CA HIS A 87 -0.02 -28.10 -16.09
C HIS A 87 -1.14 -27.63 -15.14
N ARG A 88 -0.97 -26.44 -14.56
CA ARG A 88 -1.87 -25.89 -13.54
C ARG A 88 -2.15 -24.41 -13.75
N VAL A 89 -3.31 -23.99 -13.26
CA VAL A 89 -3.63 -22.57 -13.06
C VAL A 89 -3.57 -22.28 -11.58
N HIS A 90 -2.70 -21.36 -11.21
CA HIS A 90 -2.54 -20.89 -9.83
C HIS A 90 -3.35 -19.61 -9.62
N ARG A 91 -3.96 -19.49 -8.43
CA ARG A 91 -4.59 -18.27 -7.91
C ARG A 91 -3.75 -17.75 -6.77
N VAL A 92 -3.34 -16.49 -6.85
CA VAL A 92 -2.77 -15.73 -5.74
C VAL A 92 -3.86 -14.81 -5.21
N ASP A 93 -4.29 -15.03 -3.98
CA ASP A 93 -5.28 -14.18 -3.35
C ASP A 93 -4.69 -12.85 -2.86
N GLU A 94 -5.56 -11.99 -2.36
CA GLU A 94 -5.16 -10.67 -1.87
C GLU A 94 -4.14 -10.79 -0.73
N ASP A 95 -4.19 -11.85 0.08
CA ASP A 95 -3.30 -12.06 1.22
C ASP A 95 -1.93 -12.64 0.82
N GLY A 96 -1.68 -12.78 -0.50
CA GLY A 96 -0.43 -13.30 -1.04
C GLY A 96 -0.32 -14.82 -0.90
N VAL A 97 -1.45 -15.50 -0.68
CA VAL A 97 -1.50 -16.95 -0.60
C VAL A 97 -1.73 -17.53 -1.98
N ILE A 98 -0.92 -18.52 -2.36
CA ILE A 98 -1.05 -19.22 -3.64
C ILE A 98 -1.78 -20.54 -3.47
N THR A 99 -2.69 -20.83 -4.38
CA THR A 99 -3.44 -22.10 -4.47
C THR A 99 -3.59 -22.50 -5.93
N HIS A 100 -3.76 -23.79 -6.23
CA HIS A 100 -4.11 -24.21 -7.59
C HIS A 100 -5.64 -24.30 -7.73
N VAL A 101 -6.19 -23.73 -8.81
CA VAL A 101 -7.64 -23.70 -9.06
C VAL A 101 -8.05 -24.57 -10.23
N ALA A 102 -7.11 -24.96 -11.10
CA ALA A 102 -7.35 -25.88 -12.20
C ALA A 102 -6.08 -26.65 -12.57
N GLY A 103 -6.26 -27.79 -13.25
CA GLY A 103 -5.18 -28.68 -13.68
C GLY A 103 -4.76 -29.68 -12.60
N THR A 104 -4.27 -30.84 -13.02
CA THR A 104 -3.87 -31.94 -12.12
C THR A 104 -2.37 -31.99 -11.86
N GLY A 105 -1.57 -31.27 -12.65
CA GLY A 105 -0.11 -31.39 -12.63
C GLY A 105 0.43 -32.51 -13.50
N VAL A 106 -0.40 -33.07 -14.38
CA VAL A 106 -0.04 -34.18 -15.28
C VAL A 106 -0.53 -33.86 -16.69
N SER A 107 0.30 -34.17 -17.69
CA SER A 107 -0.01 -34.09 -19.13
C SER A 107 -0.71 -35.35 -19.63
#